data_AF-A0A959UP13-F1
#
_entry.id   AF-A0A959UP13-F1
#
_cell.length_a   1.000
_cell.length_b   1.000
_cell.length_c   1.000
_cell.angle_alpha   90.00
_cell.angle_beta   90.00
_cell.angle_gamma   90.00
#
_symmetry.space_group_name_H-M   'P 1'
#
loop_
_entity.id
_entity.type
_entity.pdbx_description
1 polymer ?
#
loop_
_entity_poly.entity_id
_entity_poly.type
_entity_poly.pdbx_seq_one_letter_code
_entity_poly.pdbx_strand_id
1 'polypeptide(L)'
;MKKHHRQIVFTLFGLVGLYLVLRAIFMPLIHDEIATFFRYVHLGTFIPYHSEWSTNNHILNSALTWVSYELFGPSPISQRLPNLFFIPVYFFFIWKISGKIKNRYLQWAFLILMVTIHNYMDFFSLSRGYGMSLAMMSGAIWFVWRSFETGKTRDYFFALLFMFFAVSAILILVNT
;
A
#
# COMPACT_ATOMS: atom_id res chain seq x y z
N MET A 1 8.41 -22.92 -9.39
CA MET A 1 8.49 -22.02 -10.56
C MET A 1 9.84 -22.20 -11.24
N LYS A 2 9.89 -22.36 -12.58
CA LYS A 2 11.15 -22.40 -13.34
C LYS A 2 11.90 -21.05 -13.24
N LYS A 3 13.24 -21.04 -13.34
CA LYS A 3 14.09 -19.84 -13.22
C LYS A 3 13.65 -18.69 -14.13
N HIS A 4 13.44 -18.98 -15.42
CA HIS A 4 12.98 -17.98 -16.41
C HIS A 4 11.63 -17.37 -16.05
N HIS A 5 10.71 -18.15 -15.51
CA HIS A 5 9.40 -17.65 -15.11
C HIS A 5 9.50 -16.65 -13.96
N ARG A 6 10.38 -16.89 -12.98
CA ARG A 6 10.65 -15.91 -11.91
C ARG A 6 11.25 -14.61 -12.47
N GLN A 7 12.20 -14.71 -13.40
CA GLN A 7 12.81 -13.53 -14.02
C GLN A 7 11.75 -12.64 -14.69
N ILE A 8 10.86 -13.22 -15.49
CA ILE A 8 9.79 -12.46 -16.18
C ILE A 8 8.89 -11.74 -15.16
N VAL A 9 8.49 -12.41 -14.08
CA VAL A 9 7.65 -11.79 -13.04
C VAL A 9 8.37 -10.61 -12.37
N PHE A 10 9.64 -10.76 -12.01
CA PHE A 10 10.39 -9.66 -11.40
C PHE A 10 10.67 -8.52 -12.39
N THR A 11 10.87 -8.80 -13.67
CA THR A 11 10.96 -7.77 -14.71
C THR A 11 9.65 -6.99 -14.81
N LEU A 12 8.50 -7.68 -14.85
CA LEU A 12 7.18 -7.05 -14.88
C LEU A 12 6.98 -6.14 -13.65
N PHE A 13 7.30 -6.64 -12.45
CA PHE A 13 7.23 -5.85 -11.22
C PHE A 13 8.15 -4.65 -11.24
N GLY A 14 9.37 -4.79 -11.77
CA GLY A 14 10.32 -3.69 -11.93
C GLY A 14 9.78 -2.60 -12.86
N LEU A 15 9.19 -2.98 -14.00
CA LEU A 15 8.60 -2.02 -14.94
C LEU A 15 7.38 -1.29 -14.36
N VAL A 16 6.46 -2.01 -13.72
CA VAL A 16 5.28 -1.42 -13.08
C VAL A 16 5.70 -0.53 -11.91
N GLY A 17 6.62 -0.99 -11.06
CA GLY A 17 7.16 -0.21 -9.94
C GLY A 17 7.83 1.07 -10.41
N LEU A 18 8.65 1.00 -11.48
CA LEU A 18 9.26 2.17 -12.09
C LEU A 18 8.20 3.15 -12.61
N TYR A 19 7.18 2.66 -13.31
CA TYR A 19 6.06 3.49 -13.77
C TYR A 19 5.38 4.23 -12.59
N LEU A 20 5.11 3.54 -11.48
CA LEU A 20 4.46 4.15 -10.31
C LEU A 20 5.32 5.21 -9.64
N VAL A 21 6.64 4.99 -9.56
CA VAL A 21 7.60 5.97 -9.04
C VAL A 21 7.64 7.21 -9.95
N LEU A 22 7.76 7.02 -11.27
CA LEU A 22 7.75 8.13 -12.22
C LEU A 22 6.43 8.90 -12.14
N ARG A 23 5.30 8.20 -12.06
CA ARG A 23 3.97 8.82 -11.86
C ARG A 23 3.94 9.65 -10.56
N ALA A 24 4.47 9.14 -9.46
CA ALA A 24 4.52 9.86 -8.19
C ALA A 24 5.40 11.12 -8.22
N ILE A 25 6.43 11.14 -9.08
CA ILE A 25 7.33 12.29 -9.25
C ILE A 25 6.69 13.34 -10.16
N PHE A 26 6.14 12.94 -11.30
CA PHE A 26 5.71 13.86 -12.35
C PHE A 26 4.26 14.32 -12.24
N MET A 27 3.40 13.57 -11.54
CA MET A 27 2.00 13.97 -11.40
C MET A 27 1.87 15.14 -10.41
N PRO A 28 1.15 16.23 -10.74
CA PRO A 28 0.81 17.27 -9.77
C PRO A 28 0.07 16.72 -8.55
N LEU A 29 0.08 17.44 -7.43
CA LEU A 29 -0.74 17.07 -6.28
C LEU A 29 -2.23 17.20 -6.63
N ILE A 30 -3.02 16.21 -6.22
CA ILE A 30 -4.48 16.28 -6.37
C ILE A 30 -5.13 16.93 -5.15
N HIS A 31 -6.37 17.38 -5.31
CA HIS A 31 -7.15 18.07 -4.26
C HIS A 31 -7.07 17.37 -2.90
N ASP A 32 -7.25 16.05 -2.86
CA ASP A 32 -7.27 15.31 -1.60
C ASP A 32 -5.89 15.19 -0.94
N GLU A 33 -4.80 15.17 -1.72
CA GLU A 33 -3.43 15.21 -1.18
C GLU A 33 -3.14 16.59 -0.57
N ILE A 34 -3.55 17.66 -1.25
CA ILE A 34 -3.42 19.04 -0.77
C ILE A 34 -4.20 19.23 0.53
N ALA A 35 -5.47 18.78 0.56
CA ALA A 35 -6.30 18.84 1.75
C ALA A 35 -5.69 18.06 2.92
N THR A 36 -5.17 16.86 2.66
CA THR A 36 -4.50 16.04 3.68
C THR A 36 -3.25 16.76 4.21
N PHE A 37 -2.48 17.38 3.31
CA PHE A 37 -1.26 18.09 3.68
C PHE A 37 -1.54 19.25 4.61
N PHE A 38 -2.41 20.18 4.22
CA PHE A 38 -2.66 21.40 5.01
C PHE A 38 -3.43 21.15 6.31
N ARG A 39 -4.32 20.15 6.34
CA ARG A 39 -5.14 19.86 7.53
C ARG A 39 -4.45 19.00 8.58
N TYR A 40 -3.59 18.08 8.15
CA TYR A 40 -3.07 17.03 9.04
C TYR A 40 -1.55 16.95 9.06
N VAL A 41 -0.91 16.97 7.88
CA VAL A 41 0.53 16.72 7.76
C VAL A 41 1.32 17.95 8.21
N HIS A 42 1.12 19.11 7.58
CA HIS A 42 1.88 20.32 7.86
C HIS A 42 1.75 20.79 9.32
N LEU A 43 0.59 20.53 9.94
CA LEU A 43 0.31 20.91 11.33
C LEU A 43 0.72 19.83 12.34
N GLY A 44 1.04 18.61 11.90
CA GLY A 44 1.24 17.46 12.78
C GLY A 44 -0.02 17.01 13.54
N THR A 45 -1.20 17.49 13.16
CA THR A 45 -2.48 17.24 13.84
C THR A 45 -3.28 16.17 13.11
N PHE A 46 -2.90 14.90 13.27
CA PHE A 46 -3.58 13.75 12.66
C PHE A 46 -4.15 12.74 13.67
N ILE A 47 -3.96 12.99 14.96
CA ILE A 47 -4.45 12.12 16.05
C ILE A 47 -5.97 12.32 16.21
N PRO A 48 -6.76 11.23 16.31
CA PRO A 48 -8.19 11.33 16.61
C PRO A 48 -8.50 12.22 17.81
N TYR A 49 -9.66 12.89 17.77
CA TYR A 49 -10.13 13.86 18.78
C TYR A 49 -9.30 15.16 18.87
N HIS A 50 -8.12 15.23 18.25
CA HIS A 50 -7.25 16.40 18.21
C HIS A 50 -7.01 16.96 16.80
N SER A 51 -7.67 16.40 15.78
CA SER A 51 -7.59 16.81 14.39
C SER A 51 -8.94 17.32 13.86
N GLU A 52 -8.92 18.07 12.76
CA GLU A 52 -10.14 18.39 12.00
C GLU A 52 -10.88 17.10 11.62
N TRP A 53 -12.22 17.16 11.66
CA TRP A 53 -13.05 16.03 11.27
C TRP A 53 -13.27 16.02 9.76
N SER A 54 -12.54 15.15 9.06
CA SER A 54 -12.81 14.89 7.65
C SER A 54 -12.39 13.47 7.26
N THR A 55 -13.05 12.96 6.22
CA THR A 55 -12.80 11.66 5.60
C THR A 55 -11.38 11.49 5.06
N ASN A 56 -10.62 12.58 4.93
CA ASN A 56 -9.25 12.56 4.41
C ASN A 56 -8.20 12.22 5.48
N ASN A 57 -8.54 12.21 6.78
CA ASN A 57 -7.56 11.79 7.79
C ASN A 57 -7.50 10.27 7.89
N HIS A 58 -6.56 9.68 7.18
CA HIS A 58 -6.19 8.29 7.31
C HIS A 58 -4.97 8.18 8.24
N ILE A 59 -5.18 7.80 9.50
CA ILE A 59 -4.20 7.99 10.60
C ILE A 59 -2.80 7.50 10.24
N LEU A 60 -2.66 6.25 9.76
CA LEU A 60 -1.34 5.70 9.43
C LEU A 60 -0.71 6.42 8.23
N ASN A 61 -1.51 6.76 7.22
CA ASN A 61 -1.04 7.53 6.06
C ASN A 61 -0.59 8.93 6.50
N SER A 62 -1.42 9.68 7.21
CA SER A 62 -1.10 11.03 7.70
C SER A 62 0.14 11.03 8.59
N ALA A 63 0.26 10.07 9.51
CA ALA A 63 1.41 9.96 10.40
C ALA A 63 2.73 9.69 9.65
N LEU A 64 2.74 8.73 8.72
CA LEU A 64 3.94 8.41 7.95
C LEU A 64 4.28 9.51 6.94
N THR A 65 3.26 10.16 6.37
CA THR A 65 3.42 11.33 5.50
C THR A 65 3.99 12.51 6.28
N TRP A 66 3.57 12.73 7.54
CA TRP A 66 4.18 13.73 8.42
C TRP A 66 5.65 13.44 8.70
N VAL A 67 5.99 12.20 9.09
CA VAL A 67 7.39 11.81 9.29
C VAL A 67 8.23 12.05 8.02
N SER A 68 7.71 11.68 6.85
CA SER A 68 8.39 11.91 5.58
C SER A 68 8.56 13.41 5.27
N TYR A 69 7.51 14.20 5.53
CA TYR A 69 7.53 15.65 5.39
C TYR A 69 8.60 16.30 6.29
N GLU A 70 8.69 15.93 7.56
CA GLU A 70 9.70 16.45 8.50
C GLU A 70 11.14 16.11 8.04
N LEU A 71 11.34 14.93 7.46
CA LEU A 71 12.66 14.47 7.01
C LEU A 71 13.11 15.07 5.67
N PHE A 72 12.18 15.26 4.72
CA PHE A 72 12.50 15.61 3.33
C PHE A 72 11.89 16.95 2.85
N GLY A 73 11.13 17.63 3.70
CA GLY A 73 10.53 18.93 3.42
C GLY A 73 9.26 18.89 2.55
N PRO A 74 8.70 20.08 2.22
CA PRO A 74 7.44 20.23 1.49
C PRO A 74 7.62 19.96 -0.01
N SER A 75 7.57 18.70 -0.42
CA SER A 75 7.55 18.32 -1.82
C SER A 75 6.49 17.24 -2.11
N PRO A 76 5.93 17.17 -3.33
CA PRO A 76 4.96 16.13 -3.69
C PRO A 76 5.52 14.72 -3.47
N ILE A 77 6.80 14.52 -3.80
CA ILE A 77 7.44 13.21 -3.63
C ILE A 77 7.62 12.86 -2.16
N SER A 78 7.98 13.83 -1.31
CA SER A 78 8.06 13.63 0.15
C SER A 78 6.72 13.14 0.71
N GLN A 79 5.60 13.70 0.26
CA GLN A 79 4.29 13.26 0.71
C GLN A 79 3.91 11.85 0.25
N ARG A 80 4.36 11.43 -0.94
CA ARG A 80 4.02 10.13 -1.55
C ARG A 80 4.99 9.02 -1.18
N LEU A 81 6.18 9.37 -0.69
CA LEU A 81 7.27 8.45 -0.38
C LEU A 81 6.85 7.30 0.56
N PRO A 82 6.09 7.54 1.65
CA PRO A 82 5.63 6.44 2.50
C PRO A 82 4.86 5.39 1.73
N ASN A 83 3.96 5.80 0.83
CA ASN A 83 3.12 4.86 0.09
C ASN A 83 3.90 4.10 -0.99
N LEU A 84 4.90 4.75 -1.61
CA LEU A 84 5.81 4.08 -2.55
C LEU A 84 6.60 2.92 -1.90
N PHE A 85 6.97 3.04 -0.62
CA PHE A 85 7.64 1.95 0.11
C PHE A 85 6.79 0.68 0.27
N PHE A 86 5.47 0.77 0.07
CA PHE A 86 4.58 -0.39 0.13
C PHE A 86 4.47 -1.14 -1.20
N ILE A 87 5.00 -0.60 -2.31
CA ILE A 87 5.03 -1.29 -3.60
C ILE A 87 5.76 -2.65 -3.51
N PRO A 88 7.02 -2.73 -2.99
CA PRO A 88 7.71 -4.01 -2.86
C PRO A 88 6.97 -4.98 -1.94
N VAL A 89 6.31 -4.48 -0.90
CA VAL A 89 5.54 -5.29 0.04
C VAL A 89 4.33 -5.93 -0.67
N TYR A 90 3.58 -5.14 -1.43
CA TYR A 90 2.48 -5.64 -2.26
C TYR A 90 2.96 -6.69 -3.25
N PHE A 91 3.99 -6.38 -4.04
CA PHE A 91 4.55 -7.30 -5.03
C PHE A 91 5.05 -8.61 -4.42
N PHE A 92 5.67 -8.55 -3.24
CA PHE A 92 6.09 -9.73 -2.51
C PHE A 92 4.90 -10.65 -2.20
N PHE A 93 3.81 -10.14 -1.64
CA PHE A 93 2.66 -10.96 -1.29
C PHE A 93 1.88 -11.45 -2.50
N ILE A 94 1.73 -10.62 -3.55
CA ILE A 94 1.15 -11.05 -4.82
C ILE A 94 1.96 -12.20 -5.44
N TRP A 95 3.30 -12.13 -5.40
CA TRP A 95 4.14 -13.24 -5.85
C TRP A 95 3.93 -14.50 -4.99
N LYS A 96 3.86 -14.37 -3.66
CA LYS A 96 3.63 -15.51 -2.75
C LYS A 96 2.27 -16.17 -3.00
N ILE A 97 1.20 -15.39 -3.13
CA ILE A 97 -0.15 -15.86 -3.42
C ILE A 97 -0.21 -16.54 -4.79
N SER A 98 0.38 -15.92 -5.82
CA SER A 98 0.41 -16.52 -7.16
C SER A 98 1.11 -17.89 -7.17
N GLY A 99 2.09 -18.12 -6.29
CA GLY A 99 2.76 -19.41 -6.13
C GLY A 99 1.84 -20.56 -5.65
N LYS A 100 0.64 -20.26 -5.16
CA LYS A 100 -0.38 -21.25 -4.76
C LYS A 100 -1.29 -21.69 -5.92
N ILE A 101 -1.31 -20.93 -7.01
CA ILE A 101 -2.15 -21.22 -8.17
C ILE A 101 -1.47 -22.28 -9.03
N LYS A 102 -2.04 -23.49 -9.08
CA LYS A 102 -1.47 -24.64 -9.81
C LYS A 102 -1.55 -24.48 -11.33
N ASN A 103 -2.65 -23.90 -11.84
CA ASN A 103 -2.83 -23.67 -13.27
C ASN A 103 -2.02 -22.46 -13.73
N ARG A 104 -1.10 -22.68 -14.68
CA ARG A 104 -0.18 -21.63 -15.16
C ARG A 104 -0.88 -20.43 -15.81
N TYR A 105 -2.00 -20.65 -16.48
CA TYR A 105 -2.74 -19.58 -17.16
C TYR A 105 -3.46 -18.71 -16.13
N LEU A 106 -4.09 -19.34 -15.14
CA LEU A 106 -4.71 -18.63 -14.01
C LEU A 106 -3.66 -17.88 -13.17
N GLN A 107 -2.48 -18.46 -12.97
CA GLN A 107 -1.39 -17.80 -12.27
C GLN A 107 -0.94 -16.51 -12.99
N TRP A 108 -0.76 -16.58 -14.31
CA TRP A 108 -0.40 -15.41 -15.11
C TRP A 108 -1.53 -14.38 -15.18
N ALA A 109 -2.77 -14.81 -15.37
CA ALA A 109 -3.93 -13.93 -15.35
C ALA A 109 -4.02 -13.18 -14.02
N PHE A 110 -3.88 -13.90 -12.89
CA PHE A 110 -3.83 -13.29 -11.56
C PHE A 110 -2.68 -12.27 -11.45
N LEU A 111 -1.46 -12.65 -11.82
CA LEU A 111 -0.30 -11.75 -11.73
C LEU A 111 -0.49 -10.47 -12.54
N ILE A 112 -0.91 -10.58 -13.80
CA ILE A 112 -1.12 -9.44 -14.68
C ILE A 112 -2.22 -8.55 -14.12
N LEU A 113 -3.40 -9.11 -13.83
CA LEU A 113 -4.53 -8.35 -13.32
C LEU A 113 -4.20 -7.62 -12.02
N MET A 114 -3.52 -8.27 -11.08
CA MET A 114 -3.18 -7.66 -9.79
C MET A 114 -2.15 -6.54 -9.89
N VAL A 115 -1.33 -6.48 -10.94
CA VAL A 115 -0.28 -5.45 -11.08
C VAL A 115 -0.53 -4.45 -12.21
N THR A 116 -1.57 -4.64 -13.01
CA THR A 116 -1.93 -3.71 -14.10
C THR A 116 -3.37 -3.21 -14.03
N ILE A 117 -4.10 -3.52 -12.95
CA ILE A 117 -5.45 -2.98 -12.74
C ILE A 117 -5.38 -1.45 -12.59
N HIS A 118 -6.01 -0.76 -13.53
CA HIS A 118 -6.06 0.69 -13.55
C HIS A 118 -6.79 1.24 -12.31
N ASN A 119 -6.45 2.46 -11.90
CA ASN A 119 -6.84 3.13 -10.64
C ASN A 119 -6.30 2.48 -9.36
N TYR A 120 -6.33 1.15 -9.26
CA TYR A 120 -5.83 0.43 -8.08
C TYR A 120 -4.32 0.59 -7.91
N MET A 121 -3.57 0.39 -8.99
CA MET A 121 -2.11 0.56 -8.94
C MET A 121 -1.72 2.03 -8.79
N ASP A 122 -2.47 2.94 -9.40
CA ASP A 122 -2.24 4.38 -9.31
C ASP A 122 -2.26 4.89 -7.87
N PHE A 123 -3.06 4.27 -6.99
CA PHE A 123 -3.09 4.63 -5.57
C PHE A 123 -1.75 4.51 -4.86
N PHE A 124 -0.82 3.66 -5.30
CA PHE A 124 0.53 3.59 -4.72
C PHE A 124 1.35 4.87 -4.97
N SER A 125 0.98 5.65 -5.98
CA SER A 125 1.65 6.90 -6.33
C SER A 125 0.98 8.15 -5.74
N LEU A 126 0.00 7.98 -4.85
CA LEU A 126 -0.75 9.07 -4.18
C LEU A 126 -0.58 9.01 -2.67
N SER A 127 -0.57 10.15 -1.97
CA SER A 127 -0.52 10.20 -0.50
C SER A 127 -1.92 10.03 0.14
N ARG A 128 -2.57 8.89 -0.11
CA ARG A 128 -3.97 8.64 0.32
C ARG A 128 -4.18 7.32 1.05
N GLY A 129 -3.14 6.58 1.38
CA GLY A 129 -3.21 5.35 2.18
C GLY A 129 -3.81 4.12 1.49
N TYR A 130 -4.52 4.25 0.37
CA TYR A 130 -5.09 3.10 -0.35
C TYR A 130 -4.04 2.09 -0.84
N GLY A 131 -2.91 2.54 -1.39
CA GLY A 131 -1.82 1.64 -1.82
C GLY A 131 -1.24 0.83 -0.65
N MET A 132 -0.97 1.51 0.46
CA MET A 132 -0.54 0.92 1.72
C MET A 132 -1.55 -0.10 2.25
N SER A 133 -2.84 0.24 2.23
CA SER A 133 -3.91 -0.66 2.63
C SER A 133 -3.97 -1.92 1.76
N LEU A 134 -3.85 -1.79 0.43
CA LEU A 134 -3.79 -2.92 -0.49
C LEU A 134 -2.58 -3.82 -0.24
N ALA A 135 -1.40 -3.24 -0.02
CA ALA A 135 -0.20 -3.97 0.34
C ALA A 135 -0.38 -4.76 1.64
N MET A 136 -0.87 -4.11 2.69
CA MET A 136 -1.09 -4.73 3.99
C MET A 136 -2.19 -5.81 3.92
N MET A 137 -3.28 -5.55 3.20
CA MET A 137 -4.37 -6.51 3.00
C MET A 137 -3.90 -7.75 2.25
N SER A 138 -3.07 -7.60 1.21
CA SER A 138 -2.49 -8.74 0.50
C SER A 138 -1.61 -9.61 1.43
N GLY A 139 -0.90 -8.99 2.36
CA GLY A 139 -0.17 -9.69 3.42
C GLY A 139 -1.09 -10.43 4.40
N ALA A 140 -2.16 -9.79 4.85
CA ALA A 140 -3.16 -10.41 5.72
C ALA A 140 -3.77 -11.66 5.06
N ILE A 141 -4.20 -11.56 3.79
CA ILE A 141 -4.72 -12.69 3.00
C ILE A 141 -3.71 -13.83 2.93
N TRP A 142 -2.44 -13.52 2.64
CA TRP A 142 -1.38 -14.52 2.59
C TRP A 142 -1.20 -15.26 3.92
N PHE A 143 -1.20 -14.54 5.04
CA PHE A 143 -1.03 -15.16 6.36
C PHE A 143 -2.26 -15.97 6.80
N VAL A 144 -3.47 -15.51 6.49
CA VAL A 144 -4.71 -16.30 6.68
C VAL A 144 -4.67 -17.59 5.88
N TRP A 145 -4.25 -17.53 4.61
CA TRP A 145 -4.08 -18.75 3.82
C TRP A 145 -3.06 -19.68 4.49
N ARG A 146 -1.88 -19.16 4.86
CA ARG A 146 -0.81 -19.96 5.49
C ARG A 146 -1.21 -20.56 6.83
N SER A 147 -2.09 -19.90 7.59
CA SER A 147 -2.58 -20.42 8.86
C SER A 147 -3.44 -21.67 8.67
N PHE A 148 -4.26 -21.74 7.62
CA PHE A 148 -5.02 -22.95 7.28
C PHE A 148 -4.13 -24.12 6.85
N GLU A 149 -2.97 -23.83 6.24
CA GLU A 149 -2.04 -24.89 5.83
C GLU A 149 -1.15 -25.40 6.97
N THR A 150 -0.75 -24.53 7.89
CA THR A 150 0.27 -24.86 8.91
C THR A 150 -0.28 -25.00 10.33
N GLY A 151 -1.46 -24.44 10.60
CA GLY A 151 -2.06 -24.39 11.94
C GLY A 151 -1.28 -23.57 12.97
N LYS A 152 -0.26 -22.80 12.56
CA LYS A 152 0.63 -22.09 13.49
C LYS A 152 -0.02 -20.79 13.98
N THR A 153 -0.06 -20.60 15.29
CA THR A 153 -0.55 -19.38 15.97
C THR A 153 0.12 -18.10 15.46
N ARG A 154 1.42 -18.18 15.15
CA ARG A 154 2.20 -17.09 14.56
C ARG A 154 1.57 -16.51 13.29
N ASP A 155 0.92 -17.34 12.47
CA ASP A 155 0.35 -16.91 11.20
C ASP A 155 -0.93 -16.10 11.42
N TYR A 156 -1.75 -16.49 12.40
CA TYR A 156 -2.90 -15.69 12.85
C TYR A 156 -2.46 -14.34 13.41
N PHE A 157 -1.39 -14.32 14.22
CA PHE A 157 -0.83 -13.06 14.74
C PHE A 157 -0.43 -12.11 13.60
N PHE A 158 0.33 -12.60 12.61
CA PHE A 158 0.71 -11.77 11.47
C PHE A 158 -0.48 -11.37 10.61
N ALA A 159 -1.47 -12.24 10.42
CA ALA A 159 -2.70 -11.87 9.72
C ALA A 159 -3.41 -10.68 10.39
N LEU A 160 -3.58 -10.73 11.72
CA LEU A 160 -4.18 -9.65 12.50
C LEU A 160 -3.33 -8.37 12.45
N LEU A 161 -2.01 -8.48 12.56
CA LEU A 161 -1.11 -7.34 12.50
C LEU A 161 -1.19 -6.62 11.14
N PHE A 162 -1.15 -7.38 10.04
CA PHE A 162 -1.29 -6.82 8.70
C PHE A 162 -2.68 -6.23 8.48
N MET A 163 -3.74 -6.86 9.00
CA MET A 163 -5.10 -6.33 8.91
C MET A 163 -5.27 -5.03 9.71
N PHE A 164 -4.66 -4.94 10.90
CA PHE A 164 -4.62 -3.71 11.69
C PHE A 164 -4.02 -2.56 10.87
N PHE A 165 -2.83 -2.75 10.31
CA PHE A 165 -2.20 -1.72 9.47
C PHE A 165 -2.99 -1.43 8.20
N ALA A 166 -3.62 -2.44 7.57
CA ALA A 166 -4.46 -2.24 6.39
C ALA A 166 -5.66 -1.33 6.70
N VAL A 167 -6.31 -1.52 7.85
CA VAL A 167 -7.41 -0.67 8.29
C VAL A 167 -6.88 0.71 8.67
N SER A 168 -5.84 0.81 9.51
CA SER A 168 -5.28 2.10 9.92
C SER A 168 -4.79 2.98 8.75
N ALA A 169 -4.41 2.36 7.62
CA ALA A 169 -4.02 3.06 6.39
C ALA A 169 -5.17 3.78 5.69
N ILE A 170 -6.43 3.38 5.90
CA ILE A 170 -7.62 3.99 5.28
C ILE A 170 -8.72 4.33 6.28
N LEU A 171 -8.49 4.09 7.58
CA LEU A 171 -9.47 4.33 8.62
C LEU A 171 -9.81 5.81 8.62
N ILE A 172 -11.08 6.09 8.38
CA ILE A 172 -11.64 7.44 8.49
C ILE A 172 -11.85 7.74 9.97
N LEU A 173 -11.56 8.98 10.39
CA LEU A 173 -11.83 9.43 11.74
C LEU A 173 -13.29 9.15 12.13
N VAL A 174 -13.48 8.30 13.15
CA VAL A 174 -14.75 8.15 13.84
C VAL A 174 -14.64 8.97 15.12
N ASN A 175 -15.33 10.11 15.16
CA ASN A 175 -15.48 10.90 16.36
C ASN A 175 -16.99 10.96 16.63
N THR A 176 -17.47 10.10 17.53
CA THR A 176 -18.86 10.12 18.05
C THR A 176 -18.87 10.77 19.41
#